data_AF-A0A1G9UAS0-F1
#
_entry.id   AF-A0A1G9UAS0-F1
#
_cell.length_a   1.000
_cell.length_b   1.000
_cell.length_c   1.000
_cell.angle_alpha   90.00
_cell.angle_beta   90.00
_cell.angle_gamma   90.00
#
_symmetry.space_group_name_H-M   'P 1'
#
loop_
_entity.id
_entity.type
_entity.pdbx_description
1 polymer ?
#
loop_
_entity_poly.entity_id
_entity_poly.type
_entity_poly.pdbx_seq_one_letter_code
_entity_poly.pdbx_strand_id
1 'polypeptide(L)'
;MGASEDDPLIRELFGAFLVAVRRQVPRELAALMCEDEAQSFLDTVANPDDDVPAEPVEEPIVRVVGVRVFGDVALARFTQEDDEIRTLHFRRENGRWTVCADAEDDMSLDQLEDDAPSAGHPLRRTPVGRLGAEDLRVLLERGEGLDILLPRVVFRLRWEPLLRGAAFPGDVLLTVLGVDSERWVKDPVALVQMNSVVEAVHRLGNLADHGAPHDVIRGAITEFLARQNLRLSDLVEDRVAPPVAEVEPVQPMEVKRAIVVPTPAGPT
;
A
#
# COMPACT_ATOMS: atom_id res chain seq x y z
N MET A 1 28.27 -2.81 6.67
CA MET A 1 27.34 -2.38 7.73
C MET A 1 27.12 -3.56 8.64
N GLY A 2 27.41 -3.41 9.93
CA GLY A 2 27.11 -4.45 10.91
C GLY A 2 25.59 -4.58 11.10
N ALA A 3 25.12 -5.79 11.42
CA ALA A 3 23.74 -5.98 11.85
C ALA A 3 23.47 -5.12 13.11
N SER A 4 22.32 -4.46 13.16
CA SER A 4 21.87 -3.78 14.38
C SER A 4 21.76 -4.81 15.52
N GLU A 5 21.97 -4.39 16.77
CA GLU A 5 21.70 -5.26 17.94
C GLU A 5 20.23 -5.72 17.98
N ASP A 6 19.34 -4.98 17.31
CA ASP A 6 17.92 -5.31 17.18
C ASP A 6 17.60 -6.30 16.04
N ASP A 7 18.52 -6.57 15.10
CA ASP A 7 18.30 -7.55 14.02
C ASP A 7 17.80 -8.92 14.55
N PRO A 8 18.45 -9.56 15.54
CA PRO A 8 17.94 -10.82 16.10
C PRO A 8 16.54 -10.69 16.71
N LEU A 9 16.20 -9.55 17.34
CA LEU A 9 14.87 -9.31 17.92
C LEU A 9 13.79 -9.23 16.84
N ILE A 10 14.08 -8.56 15.71
CA ILE A 10 13.16 -8.49 14.58
C ILE A 10 12.95 -9.86 13.95
N ARG A 11 14.01 -10.67 13.81
CA ARG A 11 13.90 -12.05 13.29
C ARG A 11 13.07 -12.96 14.20
N GLU A 12 13.26 -12.83 15.51
CA GLU A 12 12.48 -13.57 16.51
C GLU A 12 11.01 -13.18 16.43
N LEU A 13 10.70 -11.89 16.43
CA LEU A 13 9.33 -11.38 16.29
C LEU A 13 8.69 -11.82 14.97
N PHE A 14 9.42 -11.76 13.86
CA PHE A 14 8.96 -12.24 12.56
C PHE A 14 8.59 -13.73 12.61
N GLY A 15 9.45 -14.57 13.19
CA GLY A 15 9.17 -16.00 13.37
C GLY A 15 7.92 -16.24 14.24
N ALA A 16 7.82 -15.55 15.38
CA ALA A 16 6.67 -15.64 16.26
C ALA A 16 5.37 -15.23 15.56
N PHE A 17 5.42 -14.16 14.75
CA PHE A 17 4.27 -13.69 13.97
C PHE A 17 3.81 -14.72 12.94
N LEU A 18 4.73 -15.32 12.18
CA LEU A 18 4.37 -16.35 11.20
C LEU A 18 3.74 -17.59 11.86
N VAL A 19 4.22 -17.99 13.03
CA VAL A 19 3.62 -19.08 13.81
C VAL A 19 2.22 -18.69 14.29
N ALA A 20 2.02 -17.47 14.78
CA ALA A 20 0.71 -16.99 15.23
C ALA A 20 -0.32 -16.94 14.09
N VAL A 21 0.07 -16.43 12.90
CA VAL A 21 -0.78 -16.43 11.70
C VAL A 21 -1.25 -17.84 11.35
N ARG A 22 -0.35 -18.82 11.43
CA ARG A 22 -0.63 -20.22 11.12
C ARG A 22 -1.57 -20.88 12.12
N ARG A 23 -1.39 -20.60 13.41
CA ARG A 23 -2.25 -21.11 14.49
C ARG A 23 -3.67 -20.56 14.44
N GLN A 24 -3.86 -19.41 13.78
CA GLN A 24 -5.15 -18.72 13.66
C GLN A 24 -5.78 -18.36 15.00
N VAL A 25 -4.96 -18.12 16.04
CA VAL A 25 -5.42 -17.67 17.35
C VAL A 25 -5.42 -16.13 17.36
N PRO A 26 -6.60 -15.46 17.35
CA PRO A 26 -6.68 -14.03 17.09
C PRO A 26 -5.93 -13.18 18.11
N ARG A 27 -6.05 -13.50 19.40
CA ARG A 27 -5.37 -12.76 20.48
C ARG A 27 -3.86 -12.95 20.49
N GLU A 28 -3.36 -14.14 20.16
CA GLU A 28 -1.91 -14.36 20.02
C GLU A 28 -1.35 -13.52 18.87
N LEU A 29 -2.06 -13.46 17.74
CA LEU A 29 -1.66 -12.66 16.59
C LEU A 29 -1.69 -11.17 16.92
N ALA A 30 -2.81 -10.68 17.47
CA ALA A 30 -2.98 -9.28 17.87
C ALA A 30 -1.92 -8.81 18.87
N ALA A 31 -1.48 -9.68 19.79
CA ALA A 31 -0.46 -9.32 20.78
C ALA A 31 0.92 -8.98 20.17
N LEU A 32 1.18 -9.41 18.92
CA LEU A 32 2.43 -9.15 18.20
C LEU A 32 2.36 -7.91 17.28
N MET A 33 1.16 -7.33 17.10
CA MET A 33 0.92 -6.17 16.24
C MET A 33 1.00 -4.86 17.03
N CYS A 34 1.09 -3.71 16.35
CA CYS A 34 0.85 -2.42 17.02
C CYS A 34 -0.60 -2.31 17.50
N GLU A 35 -0.84 -1.39 18.43
CA GLU A 35 -2.15 -1.19 19.05
C GLU A 35 -3.28 -0.97 18.02
N ASP A 36 -3.07 -0.05 17.07
CA ASP A 36 -4.09 0.28 16.06
C ASP A 36 -4.39 -0.91 15.13
N GLU A 37 -3.34 -1.61 14.69
CA GLU A 37 -3.47 -2.77 13.80
C GLU A 37 -4.11 -3.96 14.54
N ALA A 38 -3.71 -4.19 15.80
CA ALA A 38 -4.30 -5.22 16.65
C ALA A 38 -5.80 -4.98 16.84
N GLN A 39 -6.21 -3.74 17.12
CA GLN A 39 -7.61 -3.40 17.29
C GLN A 39 -8.39 -3.58 15.97
N SER A 40 -7.86 -3.05 14.86
CA SER A 40 -8.48 -3.20 13.55
C SER A 40 -8.63 -4.67 13.15
N PHE A 41 -7.63 -5.50 13.44
CA PHE A 41 -7.70 -6.93 13.19
C PHE A 41 -8.81 -7.58 14.04
N LEU A 42 -8.82 -7.36 15.35
CA LEU A 42 -9.81 -7.97 16.25
C LEU A 42 -11.25 -7.56 15.91
N ASP A 43 -11.47 -6.32 15.45
CA ASP A 43 -12.80 -5.84 15.02
C ASP A 43 -13.33 -6.59 13.78
N THR A 44 -12.45 -7.19 12.98
CA THR A 44 -12.84 -7.94 11.77
C THR A 44 -13.06 -9.43 12.01
N VAL A 45 -12.53 -9.98 13.10
CA VAL A 45 -12.64 -11.41 13.41
C VAL A 45 -13.99 -11.69 14.06
N ALA A 46 -14.70 -12.71 13.55
CA ALA A 46 -16.04 -13.05 14.05
C ALA A 46 -16.07 -13.49 15.52
N ASN A 47 -15.01 -14.15 15.99
CA ASN A 47 -14.83 -14.52 17.39
C ASN A 47 -13.37 -14.27 17.82
N PRO A 48 -13.06 -13.10 18.42
CA PRO A 48 -11.69 -12.78 18.84
C PRO A 48 -11.20 -13.63 20.03
N ASP A 49 -12.10 -14.34 20.71
CA ASP A 49 -11.81 -15.14 21.90
C ASP A 49 -11.66 -16.63 21.56
N ASP A 50 -11.62 -16.98 20.28
CA ASP A 50 -11.35 -18.34 19.83
C ASP A 50 -9.87 -18.68 20.00
N ASP A 51 -9.55 -19.22 21.18
CA ASP A 51 -8.19 -19.62 21.56
C ASP A 51 -7.85 -21.05 21.11
N VAL A 52 -8.66 -21.68 20.25
CA VAL A 52 -8.40 -23.04 19.77
C VAL A 52 -7.43 -22.98 18.58
N PRO A 53 -6.18 -23.47 18.72
CA PRO A 53 -5.25 -23.46 17.62
C PRO A 53 -5.71 -24.43 16.52
N ALA A 54 -5.50 -24.04 15.26
CA ALA A 54 -5.62 -24.99 14.16
C ALA A 54 -4.64 -26.18 14.36
N GLU A 55 -5.16 -27.40 14.30
CA GLU A 55 -4.40 -28.66 14.37
C GLU A 55 -3.33 -28.76 13.26
N PRO A 56 -2.28 -29.58 13.49
CA PRO A 56 -0.89 -29.16 13.51
C PRO A 56 -0.44 -28.43 12.25
N VAL A 57 0.20 -27.29 12.45
CA VAL A 57 0.66 -26.45 11.35
C VAL A 57 2.15 -26.63 11.17
N GLU A 58 2.55 -27.19 10.03
CA GLU A 58 3.95 -27.21 9.62
C GLU A 58 4.48 -25.76 9.53
N GLU A 59 5.68 -25.52 10.06
CA GLU A 59 6.31 -24.20 9.98
C GLU A 59 6.44 -23.81 8.50
N PRO A 60 5.99 -22.60 8.12
CA PRO A 60 6.09 -22.19 6.72
C PRO A 60 7.55 -22.10 6.32
N ILE A 61 7.90 -22.66 5.16
CA ILE A 61 9.24 -22.52 4.61
C ILE A 61 9.38 -21.08 4.14
N VAL A 62 9.95 -20.24 5.00
CA VAL A 62 10.18 -18.83 4.73
C VAL A 62 11.67 -18.55 4.78
N ARG A 63 12.17 -17.87 3.75
CA ARG A 63 13.56 -17.43 3.71
C ARG A 63 13.61 -15.93 3.93
N VAL A 64 14.15 -15.50 5.07
CA VAL A 64 14.44 -14.09 5.32
C VAL A 64 15.59 -13.65 4.41
N VAL A 65 15.30 -12.78 3.45
CA VAL A 65 16.26 -12.19 2.51
C VAL A 65 17.13 -11.15 3.22
N GLY A 66 16.52 -10.33 4.08
CA GLY A 66 17.23 -9.30 4.82
C GLY A 66 16.38 -8.62 5.88
N VAL A 67 17.03 -8.12 6.91
CA VAL A 67 16.44 -7.31 7.98
C VAL A 67 17.20 -6.00 8.06
N ARG A 68 16.48 -4.89 8.19
CA ARG A 68 17.07 -3.55 8.33
C ARG A 68 16.35 -2.80 9.43
N VAL A 69 17.14 -2.19 10.31
CA VAL A 69 16.66 -1.44 11.47
C VAL A 69 17.11 0.01 11.35
N PHE A 70 16.18 0.93 11.59
CA PHE A 70 16.35 2.37 11.49
C PHE A 70 15.76 3.05 12.73
N GLY A 71 16.54 3.07 13.82
CA GLY A 71 16.05 3.58 15.10
C GLY A 71 14.85 2.76 15.61
N ASP A 72 13.67 3.38 15.63
CA ASP A 72 12.42 2.79 16.14
C ASP A 72 11.55 2.13 15.06
N VAL A 73 12.04 2.03 13.81
CA VAL A 73 11.35 1.29 12.74
C VAL A 73 12.28 0.28 12.08
N ALA A 74 11.72 -0.81 11.57
CA ALA A 74 12.46 -1.84 10.86
C ALA A 74 11.63 -2.46 9.74
N LEU A 75 12.31 -3.09 8.79
CA LEU A 75 11.69 -3.90 7.75
C LEU A 75 12.39 -5.26 7.64
N ALA A 76 11.62 -6.29 7.34
CA ALA A 76 12.12 -7.61 7.00
C ALA A 76 11.58 -8.02 5.62
N ARG A 77 12.50 -8.35 4.71
CA ARG A 77 12.19 -8.91 3.40
C ARG A 77 12.33 -10.42 3.46
N PHE A 78 11.36 -11.13 2.90
CA PHE A 78 11.33 -12.59 2.93
C PHE A 78 10.71 -13.16 1.65
N THR A 79 11.04 -14.39 1.30
CA THR A 79 10.34 -15.14 0.27
C THR A 79 9.52 -16.27 0.89
N GLN A 80 8.36 -16.52 0.28
CA GLN A 80 7.54 -17.70 0.51
C GLN A 80 7.60 -18.59 -0.74
N GLU A 81 7.00 -19.78 -0.71
CA GLU A 81 6.90 -20.85 -1.73
C GLU A 81 6.96 -20.45 -3.24
N ASP A 82 6.64 -19.21 -3.60
CA ASP A 82 6.63 -18.64 -4.95
C ASP A 82 7.92 -17.85 -5.34
N ASP A 83 8.92 -17.81 -4.46
CA ASP A 83 10.11 -16.95 -4.57
C ASP A 83 9.79 -15.44 -4.68
N GLU A 84 8.55 -15.03 -4.42
CA GLU A 84 8.14 -13.64 -4.40
C GLU A 84 8.70 -12.96 -3.14
N ILE A 85 9.38 -11.83 -3.30
CA ILE A 85 9.88 -11.05 -2.16
C ILE A 85 8.73 -10.24 -1.58
N ARG A 86 8.40 -10.53 -0.32
CA ARG A 86 7.44 -9.79 0.50
C ARG A 86 8.18 -9.03 1.60
N THR A 87 7.53 -7.97 2.11
CA THR A 87 8.08 -7.12 3.16
C THR A 87 7.11 -7.05 4.33
N LEU A 88 7.61 -7.22 5.55
CA LEU A 88 6.92 -6.85 6.78
C LEU A 88 7.63 -5.65 7.40
N HIS A 89 6.85 -4.75 7.97
CA HIS A 89 7.33 -3.56 8.67
C HIS A 89 7.08 -3.69 10.18
N PHE A 90 7.95 -3.04 10.95
CA PHE A 90 7.95 -3.12 12.40
C PHE A 90 8.17 -1.72 12.98
N ARG A 91 7.52 -1.44 14.10
CA ARG A 91 7.71 -0.22 14.91
C ARG A 91 8.02 -0.61 16.35
N ARG A 92 8.80 0.22 17.03
CA ARG A 92 9.04 0.09 18.47
C ARG A 92 8.01 0.94 19.22
N GLU A 93 7.10 0.28 19.92
CA GLU A 93 6.07 0.92 20.76
C GLU A 93 6.33 0.58 22.23
N ASN A 94 6.42 1.61 23.08
CA ASN A 94 6.67 1.44 24.52
C ASN A 94 7.90 0.56 24.83
N GLY A 95 8.95 0.66 24.00
CA GLY A 95 10.19 -0.11 24.13
C GLY A 95 10.15 -1.54 23.58
N ARG A 96 9.03 -1.99 23.02
CA ARG A 96 8.82 -3.32 22.43
C ARG A 96 8.65 -3.23 20.92
N TRP A 97 9.27 -4.14 20.17
CA TRP A 97 9.02 -4.28 18.74
C TRP A 97 7.66 -4.93 18.46
N THR A 98 6.93 -4.39 17.51
CA THR A 98 5.61 -4.87 17.05
C THR A 98 5.56 -4.88 15.53
N VAL A 99 4.68 -5.71 14.96
CA VAL A 99 4.38 -5.74 13.52
C VAL A 99 3.37 -4.63 13.20
N CYS A 100 3.73 -3.74 12.28
CA CYS A 100 2.95 -2.53 12.00
C CYS A 100 2.91 -2.33 10.49
N ALA A 101 1.73 -2.47 9.86
CA ALA A 101 1.62 -2.34 8.40
C ALA A 101 2.00 -0.93 7.92
N ASP A 102 1.70 0.09 8.73
CA ASP A 102 1.95 1.50 8.49
C ASP A 102 3.34 1.98 8.92
N ALA A 103 4.20 1.12 9.49
CA ALA A 103 5.55 1.54 9.90
C ALA A 103 6.41 2.04 8.74
N GLU A 104 6.04 1.73 7.49
CA GLU A 104 6.63 2.35 6.32
C GLU A 104 6.47 3.87 6.26
N ASP A 105 5.41 4.44 6.87
CA ASP A 105 5.14 5.88 6.87
C ASP A 105 6.15 6.69 7.69
N ASP A 106 6.78 6.05 8.67
CA ASP A 106 7.86 6.63 9.47
C ASP A 106 9.24 6.48 8.81
N MET A 107 9.32 5.71 7.72
CA MET A 107 10.54 5.57 6.94
C MET A 107 10.60 6.60 5.82
N SER A 108 11.81 7.03 5.52
CA SER A 108 12.12 7.89 4.38
C SER A 108 12.34 7.07 3.11
N LEU A 109 12.32 7.71 1.93
CA LEU A 109 12.60 7.02 0.67
C LEU A 109 13.98 6.39 0.63
N ASP A 110 15.00 7.10 1.15
CA ASP A 110 16.37 6.57 1.22
C ASP A 110 16.43 5.26 2.04
N GLN A 111 15.57 5.12 3.06
CA GLN A 111 15.53 3.90 3.87
C GLN A 111 14.76 2.76 3.18
N LEU A 112 13.71 3.07 2.44
CA LEU A 112 12.86 2.09 1.76
C LEU A 112 13.52 1.52 0.48
N GLU A 113 14.20 2.36 -0.30
CA GLU A 113 14.85 1.97 -1.57
C GLU A 113 16.15 1.17 -1.37
N ASP A 114 16.65 1.09 -0.14
CA ASP A 114 17.92 0.41 0.20
C ASP A 114 19.15 0.95 -0.55
N ASP A 115 19.04 2.17 -1.08
CA ASP A 115 20.12 2.86 -1.77
C ASP A 115 21.03 3.58 -0.77
N ALA A 116 22.35 3.57 -1.05
CA ALA A 116 23.25 4.51 -0.40
C ALA A 116 22.73 5.93 -0.66
N PRO A 117 22.84 6.87 0.31
CA PRO A 117 22.29 8.21 0.15
C PRO A 117 22.77 8.82 -1.16
N SER A 118 21.84 8.94 -2.11
CA SER A 118 22.14 9.48 -3.43
C SER A 118 22.12 11.02 -3.36
N ALA A 119 22.66 11.68 -4.39
CA ALA A 119 22.56 13.13 -4.55
C ALA A 119 21.12 13.56 -4.94
N GLY A 120 20.10 12.99 -4.28
CA GLY A 120 18.69 13.25 -4.52
C GLY A 120 18.15 14.44 -3.71
N HIS A 121 16.87 14.72 -3.88
CA HIS A 121 16.21 15.85 -3.23
C HIS A 121 16.19 15.68 -1.68
N PRO A 122 16.32 16.76 -0.89
CA PRO A 122 16.30 16.67 0.58
C PRO A 122 15.04 15.99 1.15
N LEU A 123 13.91 16.10 0.44
CA LEU A 123 12.65 15.46 0.82
C LEU A 123 12.73 13.93 0.88
N ARG A 124 13.70 13.29 0.19
CA ARG A 124 13.91 11.84 0.26
C ARG A 124 14.25 11.33 1.66
N ARG A 125 14.69 12.22 2.56
CA ARG A 125 14.99 11.92 3.97
C ARG A 125 13.83 12.22 4.91
N THR A 126 12.74 12.78 4.39
CA THR A 126 11.51 13.00 5.16
C THR A 126 10.75 11.67 5.21
N PRO A 127 10.23 11.27 6.38
CA PRO A 127 9.32 10.13 6.47
C PRO A 127 8.18 10.26 5.46
N VAL A 128 7.90 9.20 4.71
CA VAL A 128 6.95 9.23 3.59
C VAL A 128 5.53 9.59 4.03
N GLY A 129 5.13 9.23 5.26
CA GLY A 129 3.85 9.63 5.86
C GLY A 129 3.76 11.12 6.17
N ARG A 130 4.91 11.82 6.31
CA ARG A 130 4.98 13.26 6.55
C ARG A 130 5.09 14.09 5.28
N LEU A 131 5.21 13.47 4.11
CA LEU A 131 5.23 14.18 2.83
C LEU A 131 3.85 14.77 2.53
N GLY A 132 3.81 16.08 2.40
CA GLY A 132 2.63 16.82 1.95
C GLY A 132 2.38 16.63 0.46
N ALA A 133 1.24 17.13 -0.03
CA ALA A 133 0.87 17.07 -1.45
C ALA A 133 1.93 17.73 -2.35
N GLU A 134 2.48 18.87 -1.93
CA GLU A 134 3.55 19.56 -2.65
C GLU A 134 4.87 18.78 -2.66
N ASP A 135 5.23 18.16 -1.54
CA ASP A 135 6.45 17.36 -1.44
C ASP A 135 6.39 16.15 -2.38
N LEU A 136 5.22 15.49 -2.41
CA LEU A 136 4.93 14.38 -3.31
C LEU A 136 5.00 14.82 -4.77
N ARG A 137 4.40 15.96 -5.11
CA ARG A 137 4.47 16.55 -6.47
C ARG A 137 5.93 16.75 -6.90
N VAL A 138 6.72 17.42 -6.05
CA VAL A 138 8.13 17.71 -6.33
C VAL A 138 8.96 16.44 -6.55
N LEU A 139 8.77 15.40 -5.72
CA LEU A 139 9.50 14.14 -5.87
C LEU A 139 9.08 13.38 -7.14
N LEU A 140 7.78 13.31 -7.43
CA LEU A 140 7.26 12.64 -8.63
C LEU A 140 7.70 13.34 -9.93
N GLU A 141 7.69 14.67 -9.99
CA GLU A 141 8.18 15.43 -11.16
C GLU A 141 9.65 15.15 -11.47
N ARG A 142 10.43 14.86 -10.42
CA ARG A 142 11.86 14.54 -10.53
C ARG A 142 12.11 13.05 -10.82
N GLY A 143 11.07 12.23 -10.84
CA GLY A 143 11.17 10.79 -10.98
C GLY A 143 11.84 10.10 -9.79
N GLU A 144 11.85 10.74 -8.62
CA GLU A 144 12.47 10.20 -7.41
C GLU A 144 11.43 9.37 -6.62
N GLY A 145 11.79 8.15 -6.21
CA GLY A 145 10.90 7.37 -5.35
C GLY A 145 9.69 6.75 -6.05
N LEU A 146 9.67 6.65 -7.39
CA LEU A 146 8.45 6.26 -8.13
C LEU A 146 7.90 4.88 -7.76
N ASP A 147 8.75 3.93 -7.37
CA ASP A 147 8.33 2.61 -6.88
C ASP A 147 7.50 2.66 -5.61
N ILE A 148 7.72 3.69 -4.81
CA ILE A 148 7.14 3.81 -3.48
C ILE A 148 6.03 4.87 -3.47
N LEU A 149 6.28 6.02 -4.09
CA LEU A 149 5.37 7.15 -4.04
C LEU A 149 4.21 7.01 -5.01
N LEU A 150 4.41 6.50 -6.22
CA LEU A 150 3.34 6.48 -7.23
C LEU A 150 2.09 5.74 -6.73
N PRO A 151 2.18 4.51 -6.16
CA PRO A 151 1.00 3.81 -5.67
C PRO A 151 0.32 4.56 -4.51
N ARG A 152 1.10 5.18 -3.62
CA ARG A 152 0.57 5.96 -2.49
C ARG A 152 -0.14 7.23 -2.93
N VAL A 153 0.42 7.95 -3.90
CA VAL A 153 -0.23 9.17 -4.43
C VAL A 153 -1.49 8.81 -5.19
N VAL A 154 -1.48 7.76 -6.00
CA VAL A 154 -2.69 7.27 -6.69
C VAL A 154 -3.77 6.89 -5.67
N PHE A 155 -3.41 6.22 -4.57
CA PHE A 155 -4.36 5.92 -3.50
C PHE A 155 -4.95 7.19 -2.88
N ARG A 156 -4.15 8.22 -2.57
CA ARG A 156 -4.66 9.51 -2.05
C ARG A 156 -5.59 10.20 -3.05
N LEU A 157 -5.23 10.21 -4.33
CA LEU A 157 -6.04 10.81 -5.41
C LEU A 157 -7.40 10.14 -5.60
N ARG A 158 -7.60 8.90 -5.16
CA ARG A 158 -8.93 8.26 -5.18
C ARG A 158 -9.91 8.95 -4.23
N TRP A 159 -9.41 9.47 -3.12
CA TRP A 159 -10.21 10.17 -2.11
C TRP A 159 -10.28 11.68 -2.38
N GLU A 160 -9.17 12.25 -2.86
CA GLU A 160 -9.08 13.67 -3.21
C GLU A 160 -8.56 13.83 -4.66
N PRO A 161 -9.43 13.71 -5.69
CA PRO A 161 -8.97 13.71 -7.09
C PRO A 161 -8.33 15.01 -7.56
N LEU A 162 -8.65 16.12 -6.89
CA LEU A 162 -8.07 17.44 -7.12
C LEU A 162 -7.08 17.82 -6.01
N LEU A 163 -6.36 16.83 -5.44
CA LEU A 163 -5.31 17.04 -4.45
C LEU A 163 -4.39 18.17 -4.90
N ARG A 164 -4.19 19.13 -4.00
CA ARG A 164 -3.54 20.41 -4.27
C ARG A 164 -2.14 20.45 -3.65
N GLY A 165 -1.12 20.71 -4.46
CA GLY A 165 0.21 21.15 -4.08
C GLY A 165 0.29 22.68 -3.99
N ALA A 166 1.35 23.28 -4.51
CA ALA A 166 1.56 24.72 -4.45
C ALA A 166 0.90 25.51 -5.60
N ALA A 167 0.55 24.86 -6.72
CA ALA A 167 0.13 25.57 -7.94
C ALA A 167 -1.39 25.77 -8.02
N PHE A 168 -2.16 24.68 -8.07
CA PHE A 168 -3.63 24.71 -8.23
C PHE A 168 -4.25 23.34 -7.87
N PRO A 169 -5.57 23.22 -7.61
CA PRO A 169 -6.20 21.93 -7.34
C PRO A 169 -6.02 20.97 -8.52
N GLY A 170 -5.47 19.78 -8.26
CA GLY A 170 -5.18 18.78 -9.29
C GLY A 170 -3.80 18.91 -9.96
N ASP A 171 -2.92 19.78 -9.46
CA ASP A 171 -1.51 19.81 -9.90
C ASP A 171 -0.76 18.51 -9.57
N VAL A 172 -1.09 17.86 -8.45
CA VAL A 172 -0.57 16.52 -8.12
C VAL A 172 -1.07 15.48 -9.12
N LEU A 173 -2.35 15.52 -9.48
CA LEU A 173 -2.94 14.64 -10.50
C LEU A 173 -2.22 14.81 -11.85
N LEU A 174 -1.98 16.04 -12.29
CA LEU A 174 -1.25 16.30 -13.53
C LEU A 174 0.15 15.71 -13.51
N THR A 175 0.85 15.82 -12.38
CA THR A 175 2.17 15.22 -12.20
C THR A 175 2.12 13.70 -12.36
N VAL A 176 1.15 13.05 -11.72
CA VAL A 176 0.94 11.59 -11.81
C VAL A 176 0.60 11.17 -13.25
N LEU A 177 -0.30 11.89 -13.93
CA LEU A 177 -0.64 11.64 -15.32
C LEU A 177 0.58 11.80 -16.25
N GLY A 178 1.55 12.65 -15.88
CA GLY A 178 2.78 12.87 -16.63
C GLY A 178 3.80 11.73 -16.55
N VAL A 179 3.71 10.85 -15.56
CA VAL A 179 4.64 9.73 -15.36
C VAL A 179 4.70 8.82 -16.59
N ASP A 180 5.90 8.36 -16.94
CA ASP A 180 6.14 7.51 -18.12
C ASP A 180 5.27 6.25 -18.13
N SER A 181 4.73 5.91 -19.30
CA SER A 181 3.98 4.67 -19.55
C SER A 181 4.71 3.40 -19.10
N GLU A 182 6.03 3.34 -19.25
CA GLU A 182 6.82 2.15 -18.82
C GLU A 182 6.71 1.89 -17.32
N ARG A 183 6.47 2.94 -16.52
CA ARG A 183 6.28 2.83 -15.08
C ARG A 183 4.96 2.14 -14.74
N TRP A 184 3.89 2.46 -15.46
CA TRP A 184 2.57 1.89 -15.24
C TRP A 184 2.50 0.41 -15.62
N VAL A 185 3.28 -0.02 -16.60
CA VAL A 185 3.41 -1.45 -16.97
C VAL A 185 4.00 -2.28 -15.82
N LYS A 186 4.89 -1.69 -15.02
CA LYS A 186 5.52 -2.36 -13.87
C LYS A 186 4.59 -2.48 -12.66
N ASP A 187 3.53 -1.68 -12.60
CA ASP A 187 2.53 -1.71 -11.53
C ASP A 187 1.10 -1.65 -12.09
N PRO A 188 0.58 -2.79 -12.59
CA PRO A 188 -0.78 -2.86 -13.13
C PRO A 188 -1.85 -2.56 -12.07
N VAL A 189 -1.54 -2.75 -10.78
CA VAL A 189 -2.50 -2.45 -9.71
C VAL A 189 -2.63 -0.94 -9.53
N ALA A 190 -1.53 -0.19 -9.54
CA ALA A 190 -1.58 1.27 -9.55
C ALA A 190 -2.32 1.81 -10.78
N LEU A 191 -2.13 1.19 -11.97
CA LEU A 191 -2.87 1.59 -13.17
C LEU A 191 -4.39 1.41 -13.02
N VAL A 192 -4.84 0.27 -12.48
CA VAL A 192 -6.26 0.05 -12.19
C VAL A 192 -6.81 1.10 -11.21
N GLN A 193 -6.05 1.42 -10.16
CA GLN A 193 -6.44 2.48 -9.23
C GLN A 193 -6.50 3.86 -9.90
N MET A 194 -5.58 4.14 -10.82
CA MET A 194 -5.56 5.38 -11.58
C MET A 194 -6.81 5.53 -12.47
N ASN A 195 -7.33 4.45 -13.02
CA ASN A 195 -8.61 4.46 -13.76
C ASN A 195 -9.77 4.94 -12.86
N SER A 196 -9.82 4.45 -11.61
CA SER A 196 -10.82 4.93 -10.64
C SER A 196 -10.67 6.43 -10.31
N VAL A 197 -9.44 6.96 -10.30
CA VAL A 197 -9.18 8.40 -10.15
C VAL A 197 -9.72 9.16 -11.36
N VAL A 198 -9.44 8.70 -12.58
CA VAL A 198 -9.94 9.31 -13.83
C VAL A 198 -11.46 9.38 -13.83
N GLU A 199 -12.15 8.31 -13.43
CA GLU A 199 -13.60 8.31 -13.28
C GLU A 199 -14.08 9.30 -12.21
N ALA A 200 -13.38 9.39 -11.06
CA ALA A 200 -13.73 10.33 -10.00
C ALA A 200 -13.63 11.78 -10.49
N VAL A 201 -12.56 12.12 -11.21
CA VAL A 201 -12.42 13.43 -11.86
C VAL A 201 -13.52 13.64 -12.90
N HIS A 202 -13.89 12.59 -13.64
CA HIS A 202 -14.98 12.68 -14.60
C HIS A 202 -16.31 13.06 -13.94
N ARG A 203 -16.65 12.42 -12.82
CA ARG A 203 -17.86 12.70 -12.03
C ARG A 203 -17.92 14.11 -11.44
N LEU A 204 -16.78 14.77 -11.21
CA LEU A 204 -16.74 16.16 -10.75
C LEU A 204 -17.29 17.16 -11.78
N GLY A 205 -17.46 16.75 -13.04
CA GLY A 205 -18.01 17.60 -14.10
C GLY A 205 -17.06 18.72 -14.53
N ASN A 206 -17.54 19.96 -14.49
CA ASN A 206 -16.71 21.12 -14.81
C ASN A 206 -15.72 21.37 -13.67
N LEU A 207 -14.43 21.29 -13.96
CA LEU A 207 -13.38 21.37 -12.95
C LEU A 207 -13.10 22.83 -12.54
N ALA A 208 -13.50 23.80 -13.38
CA ALA A 208 -13.41 25.21 -13.05
C ALA A 208 -14.27 25.58 -11.83
N ASP A 209 -15.38 24.87 -11.61
CA ASP A 209 -16.27 25.03 -10.45
C ASP A 209 -15.56 24.65 -9.14
N HIS A 210 -14.46 23.89 -9.24
CA HIS A 210 -13.61 23.46 -8.12
C HIS A 210 -12.28 24.22 -8.09
N GLY A 211 -12.15 25.31 -8.86
CA GLY A 211 -10.94 26.13 -8.93
C GLY A 211 -9.76 25.47 -9.65
N ALA A 212 -10.00 24.41 -10.43
CA ALA A 212 -8.98 23.68 -11.18
C ALA A 212 -9.02 24.02 -12.68
N PRO A 213 -7.88 23.98 -13.40
CA PRO A 213 -7.82 24.29 -14.82
C PRO A 213 -8.44 23.14 -15.65
N HIS A 214 -9.72 23.28 -16.00
CA HIS A 214 -10.51 22.22 -16.64
C HIS A 214 -9.86 21.65 -17.90
N ASP A 215 -9.59 22.49 -18.89
CA ASP A 215 -9.08 22.03 -20.19
C ASP A 215 -7.71 21.36 -20.09
N VAL A 216 -6.85 21.86 -19.18
CA VAL A 216 -5.51 21.31 -18.94
C VAL A 216 -5.61 19.90 -18.35
N ILE A 217 -6.40 19.72 -17.29
CA ILE A 217 -6.55 18.42 -16.64
C ILE A 217 -7.27 17.43 -17.56
N ARG A 218 -8.32 17.87 -18.27
CA ARG A 218 -9.05 17.02 -19.22
C ARG A 218 -8.15 16.56 -20.37
N GLY A 219 -7.36 17.48 -20.95
CA GLY A 219 -6.38 17.15 -21.98
C GLY A 219 -5.35 16.13 -21.50
N ALA A 220 -4.76 16.34 -20.32
CA ALA A 220 -3.79 15.41 -19.74
C ALA A 220 -4.37 14.02 -19.48
N ILE A 221 -5.64 13.92 -19.05
CA ILE A 221 -6.33 12.63 -18.91
C ILE A 221 -6.47 11.95 -20.27
N THR A 222 -6.89 12.68 -21.31
CA THR A 222 -7.00 12.11 -22.66
C THR A 222 -5.65 11.60 -23.18
N GLU A 223 -4.58 12.35 -23.00
CA GLU A 223 -3.23 11.95 -23.40
C GLU A 223 -2.72 10.76 -22.60
N PHE A 224 -2.99 10.71 -21.29
CA PHE A 224 -2.66 9.58 -20.44
C PHE A 224 -3.36 8.30 -20.94
N LEU A 225 -4.69 8.34 -21.10
CA LEU A 225 -5.46 7.18 -21.58
C LEU A 225 -4.97 6.71 -22.95
N ALA A 226 -4.68 7.64 -23.87
CA ALA A 226 -4.12 7.30 -25.17
C ALA A 226 -2.78 6.57 -25.07
N ARG A 227 -1.86 7.01 -24.19
CA ARG A 227 -0.58 6.33 -23.93
C ARG A 227 -0.76 4.92 -23.34
N GLN A 228 -1.83 4.70 -22.58
CA GLN A 228 -2.17 3.39 -22.00
C GLN A 228 -3.04 2.52 -22.93
N ASN A 229 -3.37 3.00 -24.15
CA ASN A 229 -4.32 2.35 -25.05
C ASN A 229 -5.70 2.08 -24.40
N LEU A 230 -6.15 3.01 -23.54
CA LEU A 230 -7.43 2.98 -22.86
C LEU A 230 -8.36 4.06 -23.45
N ARG A 231 -9.68 3.88 -23.27
CA ARG A 231 -10.68 4.90 -23.61
C ARG A 231 -11.51 5.25 -22.39
N LEU A 232 -11.89 6.52 -22.30
CA LEU A 232 -12.72 7.00 -21.19
C LEU A 232 -14.12 6.36 -21.18
N SER A 233 -14.68 6.06 -22.35
CA SER A 233 -15.96 5.34 -22.48
C SER A 233 -15.91 4.01 -21.72
N ASP A 234 -14.83 3.26 -21.90
CA ASP A 234 -14.67 1.92 -21.33
C ASP A 234 -14.59 1.96 -19.80
N LEU A 235 -14.19 3.11 -19.22
CA LEU A 235 -14.12 3.33 -17.78
C LEU A 235 -15.44 3.84 -17.17
N VAL A 236 -16.29 4.50 -17.97
CA VAL A 236 -17.51 5.19 -17.48
C VAL A 236 -18.79 4.41 -17.83
N GLU A 237 -18.79 3.60 -18.88
CA GLU A 237 -19.99 2.88 -19.35
C GLU A 237 -20.39 1.67 -18.48
N ASP A 238 -19.55 1.23 -17.54
CA ASP A 238 -19.80 0.00 -16.76
C ASP A 238 -20.69 0.18 -15.51
N ARG A 239 -21.46 1.28 -15.40
CA ARG A 239 -22.41 1.50 -14.27
C ARG A 239 -23.73 2.16 -14.64
N VAL A 240 -24.42 1.67 -15.67
CA VAL A 240 -25.89 1.67 -15.62
C VAL A 240 -26.29 0.54 -14.66
N ALA A 241 -26.74 0.89 -13.46
CA ALA A 241 -27.15 -0.08 -12.46
C ALA A 241 -28.20 -1.06 -13.04
N PRO A 242 -28.02 -2.39 -12.93
CA PRO A 242 -29.11 -3.32 -13.21
C PRO A 242 -30.26 -3.07 -12.20
N PRO A 243 -31.52 -3.37 -12.55
CA PRO A 243 -32.60 -3.32 -11.58
C PRO A 243 -32.25 -4.26 -10.41
N VAL A 244 -32.45 -3.77 -9.19
CA VAL A 244 -32.12 -4.42 -7.93
C VAL A 244 -32.72 -5.83 -7.89
N ALA A 245 -31.94 -6.82 -8.29
CA ALA A 245 -32.14 -8.21 -7.94
C ALA A 245 -31.36 -8.47 -6.65
N GLU A 246 -31.97 -9.28 -5.78
CA GLU A 246 -31.62 -9.56 -4.40
C GLU A 246 -30.10 -9.59 -4.14
N VAL A 247 -29.67 -8.69 -3.25
CA VAL A 247 -28.29 -8.56 -2.79
C VAL A 247 -27.95 -9.77 -1.94
N GLU A 248 -27.18 -10.71 -2.50
CA GLU A 248 -26.43 -11.69 -1.71
C GLU A 248 -25.46 -10.95 -0.77
N PRO A 249 -25.23 -11.46 0.46
CA PRO A 249 -24.44 -10.76 1.46
C PRO A 249 -23.01 -10.53 0.96
N VAL A 250 -22.61 -9.26 1.01
CA VAL A 250 -21.25 -8.78 0.75
C VAL A 250 -20.27 -9.50 1.66
N GLN A 251 -19.34 -10.25 1.07
CA GLN A 251 -18.19 -10.83 1.76
C GLN A 251 -17.33 -9.69 2.35
N PRO A 252 -16.92 -9.75 3.63
CA PRO A 252 -16.11 -8.71 4.25
C PRO A 252 -14.73 -8.59 3.57
N MET A 253 -14.26 -7.34 3.52
CA MET A 253 -13.00 -6.88 2.93
C MET A 253 -11.83 -7.85 3.11
N GLU A 254 -11.19 -8.16 1.99
CA GLU A 254 -9.98 -8.97 1.93
C GLU A 254 -8.79 -8.21 2.52
N VAL A 255 -8.24 -8.74 3.63
CA VAL A 255 -6.83 -8.57 4.00
C VAL A 255 -6.01 -9.29 2.92
N LYS A 256 -5.90 -8.68 1.74
CA LYS A 256 -5.16 -9.20 0.58
C LYS A 256 -4.03 -8.26 0.19
N ARG A 257 -3.09 -8.05 1.11
CA ARG A 257 -1.69 -7.68 0.79
C ARG A 257 -0.69 -8.24 1.80
N ALA A 258 -0.89 -9.47 2.24
CA ALA A 258 0.15 -10.38 2.69
C ALA A 258 -0.54 -11.72 3.00
N ILE A 259 -0.11 -12.81 2.36
CA ILE A 259 -0.47 -14.19 2.72
C ILE A 259 -1.89 -14.61 2.27
N VAL A 260 -1.99 -15.11 1.03
CA VAL A 260 -3.08 -16.01 0.64
C VAL A 260 -2.78 -17.39 1.26
N VAL A 261 -3.63 -17.85 2.18
CA VAL A 261 -3.59 -19.24 2.67
C VAL A 261 -4.49 -20.09 1.75
N PRO A 262 -4.02 -21.23 1.19
CA PRO A 262 -4.89 -22.11 0.41
C PRO A 262 -5.89 -22.84 1.31
N THR A 263 -7.16 -22.80 0.93
CA THR A 263 -8.25 -23.54 1.57
C THR A 263 -8.01 -25.07 1.44
N PRO A 264 -8.11 -25.87 2.51
CA PRO A 264 -7.99 -27.32 2.38
C PRO A 264 -9.20 -27.89 1.62
N ALA A 265 -8.91 -28.72 0.62
CA ALA A 265 -9.91 -29.50 -0.10
C ALA A 265 -10.60 -30.48 0.86
N GLY A 266 -11.94 -30.47 0.88
CA GLY A 266 -12.73 -31.37 1.71
C GLY A 266 -12.56 -32.85 1.34
N PRO A 267 -12.78 -33.78 2.27
CA PRO A 267 -12.59 -35.21 2.04
C PRO A 267 -13.69 -35.79 1.14
N THR A 268 -13.27 -36.60 0.16
CA THR A 268 -14.11 -37.51 -0.65
C THR A 268 -14.51 -38.76 0.12
#